data_AF-A0A7Y4ZEB3-F1
#
_entry.id   AF-A0A7Y4ZEB3-F1
#
_cell.length_a   1.000
_cell.length_b   1.000
_cell.length_c   1.000
_cell.angle_alpha   90.00
_cell.angle_beta   90.00
_cell.angle_gamma   90.00
#
_symmetry.space_group_name_H-M   'P 1'
#
loop_
_entity.id
_entity.type
_entity.pdbx_description
1 polymer ?
#
loop_
_entity_poly.entity_id
_entity_poly.type
_entity_poly.pdbx_seq_one_letter_code
_entity_poly.pdbx_strand_id
1 'polypeptide(L)'
;MSTTEQLARFETAQETLGMLVAIRTSLVYSEKRKAKPDANKITIWESEIAKYNDEDLSLRFSDTTEIERILTSYGPMVKANSVNA
;
A
#
# COMPACT_ATOMS: atom_id res chain seq x y z
N MET A 1 5.92 21.54 12.19
CA MET A 1 5.08 21.14 11.05
C MET A 1 3.79 21.95 11.12
N SER A 2 3.45 22.64 10.04
CA SER A 2 2.16 23.31 9.89
C SER A 2 1.04 22.30 9.63
N THR A 3 -0.22 22.69 9.84
CA THR A 3 -1.38 21.84 9.53
C THR A 3 -1.41 21.42 8.06
N THR A 4 -0.99 22.31 7.13
CA THR A 4 -0.92 22.01 5.70
C THR A 4 0.15 20.96 5.39
N GLU A 5 1.32 21.05 6.01
CA GLU A 5 2.36 20.03 5.87
C GLU A 5 1.91 18.69 6.44
N GLN A 6 1.18 18.69 7.57
CA GLN A 6 0.62 17.48 8.16
C GLN A 6 -0.43 16.83 7.23
N LEU A 7 -1.28 17.64 6.61
CA LEU A 7 -2.27 17.18 5.64
C LEU A 7 -1.62 16.54 4.43
N ALA A 8 -0.63 17.21 3.84
CA ALA A 8 0.09 16.64 2.70
C ALA A 8 0.72 15.28 3.05
N ARG A 9 1.28 15.12 4.25
CA ARG A 9 1.89 13.83 4.67
C ARG A 9 0.84 12.76 4.93
N PHE A 10 -0.26 13.11 5.59
CA PHE A 10 -1.38 12.20 5.82
C PHE A 10 -1.96 11.69 4.49
N GLU A 11 -2.28 12.58 3.55
CA GLU A 11 -2.78 12.23 2.22
C GLU A 11 -1.77 11.39 1.44
N THR A 12 -0.47 11.71 1.52
CA THR A 12 0.58 10.91 0.89
C THR A 12 0.65 9.49 1.46
N ALA A 13 0.40 9.32 2.76
CA ALA A 13 0.39 8.01 3.40
C ALA A 13 -0.82 7.17 2.94
N GLN A 14 -2.01 7.78 2.86
CA GLN A 14 -3.20 7.11 2.32
C GLN A 14 -3.01 6.70 0.86
N GLU A 15 -2.50 7.61 0.02
CA GLU A 15 -2.22 7.33 -1.39
C GLU A 15 -1.17 6.21 -1.54
N THR A 16 -0.15 6.19 -0.68
CA THR A 16 0.85 5.10 -0.65
C THR A 16 0.20 3.74 -0.39
N LEU A 17 -0.70 3.65 0.60
CA LEU A 17 -1.43 2.41 0.91
C LEU A 17 -2.36 2.02 -0.24
N GLY A 18 -3.10 2.97 -0.80
CA GLY A 18 -4.00 2.75 -1.95
C GLY A 18 -3.27 2.21 -3.18
N MET A 19 -2.09 2.77 -3.50
CA MET A 19 -1.25 2.26 -4.59
C MET A 19 -0.78 0.83 -4.34
N LEU A 20 -0.38 0.48 -3.11
CA LEU A 20 0.03 -0.89 -2.79
C LEU A 20 -1.12 -1.89 -2.94
N VAL A 21 -2.34 -1.52 -2.53
CA VAL A 21 -3.55 -2.31 -2.76
C VAL A 21 -3.77 -2.54 -4.25
N ALA A 22 -3.68 -1.48 -5.07
CA ALA A 22 -3.84 -1.57 -6.52
C ALA A 22 -2.78 -2.50 -7.16
N ILE A 23 -1.51 -2.36 -6.77
CA ILE A 23 -0.41 -3.21 -7.24
C ILE A 23 -0.69 -4.67 -6.92
N ARG A 24 -1.01 -5.00 -5.65
CA ARG A 24 -1.27 -6.39 -5.24
C ARG A 24 -2.50 -6.96 -5.91
N THR A 25 -3.56 -6.18 -6.07
CA THR A 25 -4.77 -6.60 -6.78
C THR A 25 -4.45 -6.97 -8.24
N SER A 26 -3.63 -6.16 -8.91
CA SER A 26 -3.17 -6.44 -10.28
C SER A 26 -2.34 -7.73 -10.37
N LEU A 27 -1.46 -7.97 -9.40
CA LEU A 27 -0.65 -9.20 -9.32
C LEU A 27 -1.53 -10.44 -9.09
N VAL A 28 -2.48 -10.38 -8.16
CA VAL A 28 -3.46 -11.46 -7.92
C VAL A 28 -4.24 -11.77 -9.18
N TYR A 29 -4.76 -10.74 -9.85
CA TYR A 29 -5.50 -10.91 -11.10
C TYR A 29 -4.65 -11.58 -12.19
N SER A 30 -3.41 -11.12 -12.35
CA SER A 30 -2.48 -11.65 -13.36
C SER A 30 -2.09 -13.10 -13.09
N GLU A 31 -1.85 -13.47 -11.83
CA GLU A 31 -1.48 -14.84 -11.44
C GLU A 31 -2.65 -15.82 -11.59
N LYS A 32 -3.88 -15.41 -11.22
CA LYS A 32 -5.09 -16.22 -11.41
C LYS A 32 -5.36 -16.58 -12.88
N ARG A 33 -4.81 -15.83 -13.83
CA ARG A 33 -4.96 -16.06 -15.28
C ARG A 33 -3.88 -16.96 -15.90
N LYS A 34 -2.88 -17.39 -15.14
CA LYS A 34 -1.85 -18.31 -15.65
C LYS A 34 -2.43 -19.70 -15.85
N ALA A 35 -1.80 -20.49 -16.74
CA ALA A 35 -2.19 -21.88 -16.97
C ALA A 35 -2.06 -22.76 -15.70
N LYS A 36 -1.13 -22.41 -14.81
CA LYS A 36 -0.97 -23.00 -13.48
C LYS A 36 -0.75 -21.87 -12.46
N PRO A 37 -1.82 -21.33 -11.85
CA PRO A 37 -1.70 -20.28 -10.84
C PRO A 37 -0.95 -20.76 -9.60
N ASP A 38 -0.12 -19.89 -9.03
CA ASP A 38 0.54 -20.12 -7.74
C ASP A 38 -0.37 -19.64 -6.58
N ALA A 39 -1.03 -20.59 -5.93
CA ALA A 39 -1.94 -20.33 -4.82
C ALA A 39 -1.25 -19.66 -3.61
N ASN A 40 0.04 -19.92 -3.40
CA ASN A 40 0.78 -19.32 -2.28
C ASN A 40 1.00 -17.82 -2.52
N LYS A 41 1.37 -17.44 -3.75
CA LYS A 41 1.51 -16.02 -4.11
C LYS A 41 0.20 -15.27 -3.98
N ILE A 42 -0.88 -15.86 -4.49
CA ILE A 42 -2.23 -15.28 -4.37
C ILE A 42 -2.59 -15.04 -2.90
N THR A 43 -2.40 -16.04 -2.04
CA THR A 43 -2.70 -15.94 -0.61
C THR A 43 -1.87 -14.85 0.07
N ILE A 44 -0.57 -14.76 -0.24
CA ILE A 44 0.32 -13.72 0.31
C ILE A 44 -0.17 -12.33 -0.10
N TRP A 45 -0.45 -12.11 -1.40
CA TRP A 45 -0.88 -10.80 -1.88
C TRP A 45 -2.27 -10.42 -1.39
N GLU A 46 -3.20 -11.37 -1.24
CA GLU A 46 -4.52 -11.12 -0.63
C GLU A 46 -4.38 -10.74 0.84
N SER A 47 -3.47 -11.37 1.59
CA SER A 47 -3.17 -10.97 2.97
C SER A 47 -2.53 -9.59 3.06
N GLU A 48 -1.66 -9.23 2.12
CA GLU A 48 -1.07 -7.89 2.05
C GLU A 48 -2.14 -6.82 1.75
N ILE A 49 -3.07 -7.09 0.82
CA ILE A 49 -4.20 -6.19 0.53
C ILE A 49 -5.03 -5.92 1.80
N ALA A 50 -5.40 -6.98 2.53
CA ALA A 50 -6.15 -6.84 3.77
C ALA A 50 -5.39 -5.97 4.78
N LYS A 51 -4.09 -6.24 4.96
CA LYS A 51 -3.23 -5.46 5.85
C LYS A 51 -3.19 -3.97 5.47
N TYR A 52 -3.00 -3.63 4.20
CA TYR A 52 -2.93 -2.23 3.77
C TYR A 52 -4.27 -1.51 3.96
N ASN A 53 -5.39 -2.18 3.70
CA ASN A 53 -6.72 -1.63 3.95
C ASN A 53 -6.96 -1.40 5.46
N ASP A 54 -6.57 -2.34 6.31
CA ASP A 54 -6.69 -2.21 7.76
C ASP A 54 -5.84 -1.03 8.28
N GLU A 55 -4.61 -0.88 7.76
CA GLU A 55 -3.76 0.26 8.09
C GLU A 55 -4.40 1.59 7.68
N ASP A 56 -4.94 1.70 6.46
CA ASP A 56 -5.60 2.93 5.97
C ASP A 56 -6.84 3.29 6.80
N LEU A 57 -7.68 2.30 7.11
CA LEU A 57 -8.86 2.48 7.97
C LEU A 57 -8.51 2.90 9.40
N SER A 58 -7.34 2.48 9.90
CA SER A 58 -6.86 2.80 11.23
C SER A 58 -6.10 4.13 11.30
N LEU A 59 -5.64 4.66 10.16
CA LEU A 59 -4.77 5.81 10.09
C LEU A 59 -5.52 7.08 10.52
N ARG A 60 -4.89 7.86 11.41
CA ARG A 60 -5.45 9.11 11.92
C ARG A 60 -4.58 10.28 11.54
N PHE A 61 -5.20 11.38 11.12
CA PHE A 61 -4.52 12.64 10.83
C PHE A 61 -3.60 13.11 11.97
N SER A 62 -4.02 12.92 13.22
CA SER A 62 -3.25 13.30 14.41
C SER A 62 -2.08 12.36 14.74
N ASP A 63 -2.05 11.15 14.17
CA ASP A 63 -1.00 10.16 14.45
C ASP A 63 0.17 10.33 13.49
N THR A 64 0.96 11.36 13.76
CA THR A 64 2.15 11.69 12.95
C THR A 64 3.20 10.58 12.97
N THR A 65 3.26 9.77 14.02
CA THR A 65 4.23 8.67 14.11
C THR A 65 3.87 7.56 13.13
N GLU A 66 2.60 7.20 13.07
CA GLU A 66 2.13 6.16 12.16
C GLU A 66 2.20 6.60 10.69
N ILE A 67 1.87 7.87 10.41
CA ILE A 67 2.05 8.48 9.08
C ILE A 67 3.51 8.34 8.62
N GLU A 68 4.48 8.70 9.46
CA GLU A 68 5.90 8.57 9.10
C GLU A 68 6.34 7.12 8.90
N ARG A 69 5.81 6.20 9.72
CA ARG A 69 6.11 4.78 9.61
C ARG A 69 5.65 4.23 8.26
N ILE A 70 4.42 4.55 7.84
CA ILE A 70 3.86 4.15 6.54
C ILE A 70 4.73 4.69 5.41
N LEU A 71 5.01 6.01 5.41
CA LEU A 71 5.80 6.64 4.35
C LEU A 71 7.21 6.05 4.24
N THR A 72 7.87 5.77 5.37
CA THR A 72 9.22 5.20 5.40
C THR A 72 9.23 3.74 4.96
N SER A 73 8.24 2.96 5.40
CA SER A 73 8.18 1.52 5.15
C SER A 73 7.70 1.18 3.74
N TYR A 74 6.71 1.92 3.25
CA TYR A 74 5.96 1.58 2.04
C TYR A 74 6.24 2.53 0.87
N GLY A 75 6.64 3.77 1.14
CA GLY A 75 7.02 4.73 0.09
C GLY A 75 8.08 4.17 -0.88
N PRO A 76 9.16 3.50 -0.41
CA PRO A 76 10.13 2.87 -1.31
C PRO A 76 9.55 1.73 -2.15
N MET A 77 8.58 0.99 -1.62
CA MET A 77 7.94 -0.13 -2.33
C MET A 77 7.12 0.37 -3.52
N VAL A 78 6.33 1.43 -3.33
CA VAL A 78 5.60 2.07 -4.43
C VAL A 78 6.57 2.53 -5.52
N LYS A 79 7.65 3.23 -5.16
CA LYS A 79 8.66 3.70 -6.11
C LYS A 79 9.31 2.58 -6.92
N ALA A 80 9.58 1.43 -6.29
CA ALA A 80 10.13 0.27 -6.98
C ALA A 80 9.15 -0.34 -8.00
N ASN A 81 7.84 -0.21 -7.78
CA ASN A 81 6.82 -0.71 -8.69
C ASN A 81 6.45 0.31 -9.78
N SER A 82 6.65 1.62 -9.56
CA SER A 82 6.39 2.66 -10.57
C SER A 82 7.47 2.75 -11.66
N VAL A 83 8.67 2.20 -11.43
CA VAL A 83 9.76 2.16 -12.44
C VAL A 83 9.60 1.00 -13.43
N ASN A 84 8.71 0.04 -13.14
CA ASN A 84 8.47 -1.15 -13.95
C ASN A 84 7.06 -1.17 -14.59
N ALA A 85 6.32 -0.06 -14.51
CA ALA A 85 4.97 0.11 -15.06
C ALA A 85 4.99 0.81 -16.42
#